data_AF-A0A2E0LK95-F1
#
_entry.id   AF-A0A2E0LK95-F1
#
_cell.length_a   1.000
_cell.length_b   1.000
_cell.length_c   1.000
_cell.angle_alpha   90.00
_cell.angle_beta   90.00
_cell.angle_gamma   90.00
#
_symmetry.space_group_name_H-M   'P 1'
#
loop_
_entity.id
_entity.type
_entity.pdbx_description
1 polymer ?
#
loop_
_entity_poly.entity_id
_entity_poly.type
_entity_poly.pdbx_seq_one_letter_code
_entity_poly.pdbx_strand_id
1 'polypeptide(L)'
;MENREKIPEAVSRSVKISHDDLGGYGMFRSGVACLLACCLLSGPALSAGESCRDEVIAAFSKQRSSGAYRMVGERMSETGPVEVTEEYIPPDRMRHVIVAVGQPPLQTVLVGRRAWSRQDGPWEELMPAIAQTIIAQVIAATAVPPTDVGQFECAGKATVDGKEYVAYRSVEKPGSSPLGPGGTPVHRTLYVDPATGLPAYNIVAEEKDGATPIFKGAYSYPDDLVIEGHPDAPLAKIR
;
A
#
# COMPACT_ATOMS: atom_id res chain seq x y z
N MET A 1 -4.60 -35.86 29.36
CA MET A 1 -4.66 -36.09 27.90
C MET A 1 -4.52 -34.73 27.26
N GLU A 2 -3.35 -34.55 26.66
CA GLU A 2 -2.81 -33.35 26.07
C GLU A 2 -3.30 -33.26 24.63
N ASN A 3 -3.81 -32.12 24.20
CA ASN A 3 -3.93 -31.82 22.78
C ASN A 3 -3.61 -30.33 22.56
N ARG A 4 -2.31 -30.06 22.40
CA ARG A 4 -1.80 -28.78 21.87
C ARG A 4 -1.88 -28.86 20.35
N GLU A 5 -2.90 -28.24 19.77
CA GLU A 5 -2.95 -28.02 18.33
C GLU A 5 -2.12 -26.77 18.02
N LYS A 6 -1.03 -26.99 17.28
CA LYS A 6 -0.06 -25.98 16.85
C LYS A 6 -0.73 -24.99 15.90
N ILE A 7 -0.71 -23.71 16.27
CA ILE A 7 -0.90 -22.60 15.33
C ILE A 7 0.38 -22.51 14.49
N PRO A 8 0.29 -22.45 13.15
CA PRO A 8 1.48 -22.29 12.31
C PRO A 8 2.07 -20.88 12.47
N GLU A 9 3.35 -20.83 12.87
CA GLU A 9 4.22 -19.66 12.70
C GLU A 9 4.35 -19.36 11.20
N ALA A 10 3.57 -18.40 10.72
CA ALA A 10 3.81 -17.80 9.42
C ALA A 10 3.62 -16.29 9.51
N VAL A 11 4.75 -15.60 9.40
CA VAL A 11 4.92 -14.20 8.94
C VAL A 11 4.51 -13.10 9.93
N SER A 12 5.19 -13.07 11.08
CA SER A 12 5.61 -11.80 11.69
C SER A 12 7.07 -11.58 11.32
N ARG A 13 7.34 -10.91 10.19
CA ARG A 13 8.68 -10.41 9.88
C ARG A 13 8.70 -8.92 10.11
N SER A 14 9.29 -8.54 11.23
CA SER A 14 9.58 -7.16 11.62
C SER A 14 10.32 -6.43 10.49
N VAL A 15 9.84 -5.24 10.14
CA VAL A 15 10.61 -4.28 9.34
C VAL A 15 11.84 -3.90 10.16
N LYS A 16 13.02 -4.29 9.71
CA LYS A 16 14.30 -3.81 10.27
C LYS A 16 14.70 -2.56 9.50
N ILE A 17 14.65 -1.41 10.17
CA ILE A 17 15.32 -0.19 9.70
C ILE A 17 16.74 -0.28 10.25
N SER A 18 17.73 -0.45 9.37
CA SER A 18 19.14 -0.40 9.79
C SER A 18 19.57 1.06 9.83
N HIS A 19 19.74 1.60 11.03
CA HIS A 19 20.63 2.73 11.29
C HIS A 19 21.93 2.16 11.83
N ASP A 20 23.06 2.45 11.16
CA ASP A 20 24.47 2.42 11.59
C ASP A 20 25.33 2.44 10.29
N ASP A 21 26.42 3.20 10.11
CA ASP A 21 27.44 3.64 11.06
C ASP A 21 28.08 5.00 10.66
N LEU A 22 28.26 5.87 11.65
CA LEU A 22 29.26 6.94 11.70
C LEU A 22 30.29 6.59 12.76
N GLY A 23 31.57 6.44 12.38
CA GLY A 23 32.71 6.70 13.27
C GLY A 23 33.86 5.69 13.25
N GLY A 24 35.10 6.20 13.10
CA GLY A 24 36.29 5.52 13.67
C GLY A 24 37.62 5.58 12.90
N TYR A 25 38.31 6.73 12.95
CA TYR A 25 39.77 6.98 12.98
C TYR A 25 40.81 6.03 12.35
N GLY A 26 41.69 6.62 11.51
CA GLY A 26 43.00 6.08 11.14
C GLY A 26 43.97 7.15 10.66
N MET A 27 44.88 7.55 11.55
CA MET A 27 45.86 8.65 11.45
C MET A 27 47.09 8.28 10.60
N PHE A 28 47.42 9.06 9.57
CA PHE A 28 48.75 9.05 8.92
C PHE A 28 49.27 10.48 8.67
N ARG A 29 50.55 10.68 9.02
CA ARG A 29 51.27 11.97 9.07
C ARG A 29 52.00 12.25 7.75
N SER A 30 52.20 13.55 7.51
CA SER A 30 53.24 14.20 6.69
C SER A 30 53.10 14.22 5.17
N GLY A 31 52.91 15.44 4.64
CA GLY A 31 53.77 15.94 3.57
C GLY A 31 53.09 16.71 2.44
N VAL A 32 53.34 18.03 2.44
CA VAL A 32 53.44 18.92 1.26
C VAL A 32 52.14 19.56 0.73
N ALA A 33 52.18 20.89 0.75
CA ALA A 33 51.24 21.87 0.25
C ALA A 33 50.95 21.76 -1.26
N CYS A 34 49.67 21.85 -1.63
CA CYS A 34 49.19 22.79 -2.66
C CYS A 34 47.67 22.69 -2.84
N LEU A 35 47.06 23.85 -3.08
CA LEU A 35 45.74 24.10 -3.65
C LEU A 35 44.52 23.85 -2.74
N LEU A 36 44.11 24.94 -2.10
CA LEU A 36 42.71 25.23 -1.82
C LEU A 36 41.89 25.12 -3.12
N ALA A 37 41.27 23.98 -3.34
CA ALA A 37 40.11 23.84 -4.19
C ALA A 37 38.92 23.58 -3.25
N CYS A 38 38.25 24.64 -2.82
CA CYS A 38 36.89 24.57 -2.29
C CYS A 38 35.97 24.12 -3.43
N CYS A 39 35.96 22.83 -3.75
CA CYS A 39 34.85 22.22 -4.45
C CYS A 39 33.66 22.27 -3.48
N LEU A 40 32.88 23.34 -3.62
CA LEU A 40 31.51 23.40 -3.16
C LEU A 40 30.78 22.21 -3.80
N LEU A 41 30.77 21.08 -3.10
CA LEU A 41 29.75 20.04 -3.27
C LEU A 41 28.46 20.62 -2.70
N SER A 42 27.91 21.61 -3.39
CA SER A 42 26.49 21.91 -3.35
C SER A 42 25.81 20.77 -4.10
N GLY A 43 25.83 19.56 -3.51
CA GLY A 43 24.84 18.56 -3.86
C GLY A 43 23.48 19.23 -3.70
N PRO A 44 22.53 19.06 -4.63
CA PRO A 44 21.23 19.65 -4.47
C PRO A 44 20.70 19.18 -3.13
N ALA A 45 20.55 20.11 -2.18
CA ALA A 45 19.74 19.90 -1.02
C ALA A 45 18.36 19.58 -1.59
N LEU A 46 18.01 18.30 -1.59
CA LEU A 46 16.65 17.86 -1.87
C LEU A 46 15.77 18.69 -0.94
N SER A 47 15.04 19.66 -1.49
CA SER A 47 13.85 20.20 -0.84
C SER A 47 12.89 19.02 -0.70
N ALA A 48 13.11 18.21 0.33
CA ALA A 48 12.61 16.85 0.49
C ALA A 48 11.13 16.79 0.95
N GLY A 49 10.40 17.90 0.87
CA GLY A 49 8.96 17.95 1.17
C GLY A 49 8.12 17.92 -0.12
N GLU A 50 8.25 18.94 -0.96
CA GLU A 50 7.45 19.04 -2.19
C GLU A 50 7.83 17.98 -3.24
N SER A 51 9.12 17.69 -3.39
CA SER A 51 9.60 16.69 -4.34
C SER A 51 9.09 15.28 -4.02
N CYS A 52 9.09 14.89 -2.75
CA CYS A 52 8.69 13.55 -2.32
C CYS A 52 7.17 13.32 -2.45
N ARG A 53 6.37 14.37 -2.22
CA ARG A 53 4.93 14.36 -2.54
C ARG A 53 4.69 14.16 -4.03
N ASP A 54 5.42 14.88 -4.88
CA ASP A 54 5.27 14.78 -6.33
C ASP A 54 5.71 13.42 -6.86
N GLU A 55 6.74 12.81 -6.28
CA GLU A 55 7.17 11.44 -6.58
C GLU A 55 6.11 10.40 -6.19
N VAL A 56 5.42 10.57 -5.06
CA VAL A 56 4.25 9.76 -4.68
C VAL A 56 3.12 9.90 -5.70
N ILE A 57 2.81 11.13 -6.12
CA ILE A 57 1.79 11.38 -7.16
C ILE A 57 2.18 10.69 -8.47
N ALA A 58 3.45 10.80 -8.86
CA ALA A 58 3.98 10.18 -10.07
C ALA A 58 3.86 8.65 -10.02
N ALA A 59 4.19 8.02 -8.88
CA ALA A 59 4.06 6.57 -8.70
C ALA A 59 2.61 6.10 -8.87
N PHE A 60 1.64 6.77 -8.25
CA PHE A 60 0.23 6.44 -8.42
C PHE A 60 -0.32 6.76 -9.82
N SER A 61 0.19 7.81 -10.47
CA SER A 61 -0.13 8.10 -11.86
C SER A 61 0.34 6.98 -12.79
N LYS A 62 1.55 6.46 -12.54
CA LYS A 62 2.12 5.34 -13.28
C LYS A 62 1.30 4.06 -13.08
N GLN A 63 0.86 3.76 -11.85
CA GLN A 63 -0.04 2.65 -11.58
C GLN A 63 -1.37 2.76 -12.34
N ARG A 64 -2.01 3.94 -12.38
CA ARG A 64 -3.24 4.12 -13.17
C ARG A 64 -3.04 3.86 -14.66
N SER A 65 -1.81 4.03 -15.14
CA SER A 65 -1.42 3.84 -16.53
C SER A 65 -0.81 2.46 -16.82
N SER A 66 -0.67 1.58 -15.82
CA SER A 66 0.05 0.29 -15.97
C SER A 66 -0.81 -0.85 -16.51
N GLY A 67 -2.08 -0.60 -16.85
CA GLY A 67 -3.05 -1.63 -17.19
C GLY A 67 -3.66 -2.24 -15.93
N ALA A 68 -3.63 -3.56 -15.78
CA ALA A 68 -4.17 -4.24 -14.62
C ALA A 68 -3.27 -4.09 -13.39
N TYR A 69 -3.86 -4.00 -12.21
CA TYR A 69 -3.14 -4.07 -10.94
C TYR A 69 -3.97 -4.76 -9.86
N ARG A 70 -3.28 -5.37 -8.91
CA ARG A 70 -3.83 -6.04 -7.73
C ARG A 70 -3.16 -5.49 -6.48
N MET A 71 -3.97 -5.22 -5.46
CA MET A 71 -3.55 -4.93 -4.10
C MET A 71 -4.07 -6.03 -3.18
N VAL A 72 -3.19 -6.70 -2.45
CA VAL A 72 -3.56 -7.63 -1.37
C VAL A 72 -3.17 -6.98 -0.06
N GLY A 73 -4.17 -6.70 0.77
CA GLY A 73 -4.05 -5.99 2.03
C GLY A 73 -4.43 -6.87 3.21
N GLU A 74 -3.66 -6.78 4.28
CA GLU A 74 -4.04 -7.32 5.58
C GLU A 74 -4.31 -6.17 6.55
N ARG A 75 -5.39 -6.28 7.33
CA ARG A 75 -5.72 -5.35 8.42
C ARG A 75 -6.25 -6.10 9.64
N MET A 76 -6.00 -5.56 10.82
CA MET A 76 -6.74 -5.99 12.01
C MET A 76 -8.10 -5.31 12.06
N SER A 77 -9.14 -6.09 12.35
CA SER A 77 -10.48 -5.62 12.70
C SER A 77 -10.82 -6.00 14.14
N GLU A 78 -11.95 -5.51 14.66
CA GLU A 78 -12.43 -5.85 16.00
C GLU A 78 -12.66 -7.36 16.18
N THR A 79 -12.99 -8.07 15.09
CA THR A 79 -13.29 -9.51 15.10
C THR A 79 -12.09 -10.38 14.66
N GLY A 80 -10.93 -9.77 14.42
CA GLY A 80 -9.70 -10.45 14.02
C GLY A 80 -9.11 -9.98 12.68
N PRO A 81 -8.10 -10.67 12.14
CA PRO A 81 -7.50 -10.36 10.84
C PRO A 81 -8.52 -10.42 9.71
N VAL A 82 -8.43 -9.44 8.81
CA VAL A 82 -9.16 -9.41 7.56
C VAL A 82 -8.17 -9.22 6.42
N GLU A 83 -8.23 -10.12 5.45
CA GLU A 83 -7.54 -9.97 4.18
C GLU A 83 -8.50 -9.33 3.17
N VAL A 84 -7.98 -8.36 2.42
CA VAL A 84 -8.69 -7.63 1.37
C VAL A 84 -7.88 -7.75 0.09
N THR A 85 -8.46 -8.33 -0.94
CA THR A 85 -7.90 -8.28 -2.29
C THR A 85 -8.71 -7.29 -3.12
N GLU A 86 -8.06 -6.25 -3.64
CA GLU A 86 -8.62 -5.35 -4.64
C GLU A 86 -7.88 -5.48 -5.95
N GLU A 87 -8.62 -5.66 -7.02
CA GLU A 87 -8.08 -5.85 -8.36
C GLU A 87 -8.82 -4.94 -9.32
N TYR A 88 -8.08 -4.35 -10.25
CA TYR A 88 -8.63 -3.42 -11.22
C TYR A 88 -8.09 -3.75 -12.60
N ILE A 89 -8.97 -3.71 -13.60
CA ILE A 89 -8.60 -3.62 -15.01
C ILE A 89 -9.29 -2.36 -15.53
N PRO A 90 -8.56 -1.25 -15.70
CA PRO A 90 -9.13 -0.01 -16.23
C PRO A 90 -9.77 -0.23 -17.62
N PRO A 91 -10.83 0.52 -17.95
CA PRO A 91 -11.41 1.60 -17.15
C PRO A 91 -12.50 1.14 -16.17
N ASP A 92 -13.06 -0.07 -16.33
CA ASP A 92 -14.40 -0.38 -15.84
C ASP A 92 -14.55 -1.77 -15.21
N ARG A 93 -13.45 -2.42 -14.83
CA ARG A 93 -13.50 -3.71 -14.12
C ARG A 93 -12.81 -3.63 -12.77
N MET A 94 -13.47 -4.23 -11.79
CA MET A 94 -12.92 -4.40 -10.46
C MET A 94 -13.37 -5.73 -9.86
N ARG A 95 -12.50 -6.38 -9.09
CA ARG A 95 -12.84 -7.47 -8.18
C ARG A 95 -12.34 -7.10 -6.78
N HIS A 96 -13.24 -7.19 -5.81
CA HIS A 96 -12.95 -6.95 -4.40
C HIS A 96 -13.34 -8.21 -3.63
N VAL A 97 -12.38 -8.82 -2.94
CA VAL A 97 -12.58 -9.99 -2.09
C VAL A 97 -12.22 -9.63 -0.66
N ILE A 98 -13.10 -9.94 0.29
CA ILE A 98 -12.87 -9.79 1.73
C ILE A 98 -12.92 -11.18 2.36
N VAL A 99 -11.85 -11.55 3.05
CA VAL A 99 -11.75 -12.80 3.82
C VAL A 99 -11.60 -12.46 5.30
N ALA A 100 -12.57 -12.87 6.10
CA ALA A 100 -12.57 -12.70 7.55
C ALA A 100 -12.62 -14.08 8.23
N VAL A 101 -12.01 -14.19 9.42
CA VAL A 101 -11.94 -15.46 10.15
C VAL A 101 -13.34 -15.99 10.47
N GLY A 102 -13.59 -17.25 10.11
CA GLY A 102 -14.86 -17.93 10.39
C GLY A 102 -16.05 -17.47 9.53
N GLN A 103 -15.82 -16.70 8.46
CA GLN A 103 -16.86 -16.24 7.54
C GLN A 103 -16.54 -16.69 6.11
N PRO A 104 -17.56 -17.03 5.28
CA PRO A 104 -17.37 -17.19 3.85
C PRO A 104 -16.85 -15.88 3.21
N PRO A 105 -15.95 -15.94 2.21
CA PRO A 105 -15.47 -14.74 1.53
C PRO A 105 -16.61 -13.95 0.90
N LEU A 106 -16.63 -12.64 1.17
CA LEU A 106 -17.48 -11.71 0.44
C LEU A 106 -16.72 -11.30 -0.83
N GLN A 107 -17.34 -11.52 -1.99
CA GLN A 107 -16.79 -11.12 -3.27
C GLN A 107 -17.72 -10.13 -3.95
N THR A 108 -17.14 -9.09 -4.52
CA THR A 108 -17.82 -8.10 -5.35
C THR A 108 -17.07 -7.98 -6.66
N VAL A 109 -17.79 -7.98 -7.78
CA VAL A 109 -17.22 -7.74 -9.10
C VAL A 109 -17.99 -6.64 -9.80
N LEU A 110 -17.28 -5.69 -10.41
CA LEU A 110 -17.82 -4.73 -11.36
C LEU A 110 -17.32 -5.09 -12.77
N VAL A 111 -18.21 -5.10 -13.75
CA VAL A 111 -17.86 -5.09 -15.17
C VAL A 111 -18.75 -4.09 -15.90
N GLY A 112 -18.14 -3.04 -16.44
CA GLY A 112 -18.86 -1.95 -17.11
C GLY A 112 -19.73 -1.19 -16.13
N ARG A 113 -21.05 -1.38 -16.23
CA ARG A 113 -22.05 -0.66 -15.42
C ARG A 113 -22.83 -1.56 -14.46
N ARG A 114 -22.49 -2.85 -14.41
CA ARG A 114 -23.18 -3.86 -13.59
C ARG A 114 -22.21 -4.39 -12.56
N ALA A 115 -22.71 -4.62 -11.35
CA ALA A 115 -21.95 -5.18 -10.27
C ALA A 115 -22.67 -6.40 -9.70
N TRP A 116 -21.90 -7.37 -9.23
CA TRP A 116 -22.41 -8.59 -8.62
C TRP A 116 -21.71 -8.81 -7.30
N SER A 117 -22.43 -9.41 -6.35
CA SER A 117 -21.83 -9.88 -5.11
C SER A 117 -22.21 -11.32 -4.82
N ARG A 118 -21.40 -11.97 -3.98
CA ARG A 118 -21.72 -13.22 -3.33
C ARG A 118 -21.04 -13.30 -1.98
N GLN A 119 -21.70 -13.94 -1.03
CA GLN A 119 -21.11 -14.31 0.25
C GLN A 119 -21.71 -15.66 0.62
N ASP A 120 -21.00 -16.72 0.23
CA ASP A 120 -21.56 -18.07 0.11
C ASP A 120 -22.69 -18.15 -0.94
N GLY A 121 -22.84 -19.30 -1.60
CA GLY A 121 -23.90 -19.50 -2.62
C GLY A 121 -23.71 -18.80 -3.98
N PRO A 122 -24.80 -18.61 -4.75
CA PRO A 122 -24.75 -18.07 -6.12
C PRO A 122 -24.48 -16.56 -6.15
N TRP A 123 -24.03 -16.08 -7.30
CA TRP A 123 -23.93 -14.64 -7.55
C TRP A 123 -25.31 -13.99 -7.61
N GLU A 124 -25.40 -12.76 -7.08
CA GLU A 124 -26.55 -11.89 -7.22
C GLU A 124 -26.09 -10.56 -7.86
N GLU A 125 -26.87 -10.04 -8.79
CA GLU A 125 -26.64 -8.71 -9.35
C GLU A 125 -27.05 -7.65 -8.33
N LEU A 126 -26.17 -6.68 -8.08
CA LEU A 126 -26.44 -5.58 -7.16
C LEU A 126 -27.41 -4.58 -7.80
N MET A 127 -28.25 -3.97 -6.96
CA MET A 127 -29.14 -2.90 -7.41
C MET A 127 -28.36 -1.76 -8.09
N PRO A 128 -28.92 -1.10 -9.12
CA PRO A 128 -28.21 -0.05 -9.86
C PRO A 128 -27.62 1.05 -8.98
N ALA A 129 -28.31 1.47 -7.91
CA ALA A 129 -27.81 2.48 -6.98
C ALA A 129 -26.50 2.06 -6.28
N ILE A 130 -26.39 0.78 -5.90
CA ILE A 130 -25.17 0.20 -5.30
C ILE A 130 -24.09 0.05 -6.38
N ALA A 131 -24.44 -0.39 -7.58
CA ALA A 131 -23.49 -0.45 -8.68
C ALA A 131 -22.88 0.92 -8.99
N GLN A 132 -23.65 2.02 -8.91
CA GLN A 132 -23.14 3.37 -9.13
C GLN A 132 -22.10 3.80 -8.08
N THR A 133 -22.25 3.42 -6.80
CA THR A 133 -21.23 3.75 -5.79
C THR A 133 -19.93 3.01 -6.07
N ILE A 134 -20.02 1.75 -6.51
CA ILE A 134 -18.86 0.95 -6.90
C ILE A 134 -18.18 1.53 -8.15
N ILE A 135 -18.95 1.96 -9.16
CA ILE A 135 -18.41 2.63 -10.36
C ILE A 135 -17.64 3.90 -9.97
N ALA A 136 -18.20 4.72 -9.08
CA ALA A 136 -17.51 5.92 -8.60
C ALA A 136 -16.18 5.60 -7.90
N GLN A 137 -16.15 4.53 -7.10
CA GLN A 137 -14.92 4.03 -6.48
C GLN A 137 -13.89 3.60 -7.53
N VAL A 138 -14.31 2.83 -8.55
CA VAL A 138 -13.40 2.38 -9.61
C VAL A 138 -12.83 3.57 -10.38
N ILE A 139 -13.65 4.55 -10.74
CA ILE A 139 -13.20 5.78 -11.42
C ILE A 139 -12.18 6.54 -10.56
N ALA A 140 -12.43 6.67 -9.26
CA ALA A 140 -11.50 7.34 -8.34
C ALA A 140 -10.17 6.57 -8.21
N ALA A 141 -10.19 5.24 -8.28
CA ALA A 141 -8.99 4.42 -8.20
C ALA A 141 -8.18 4.41 -9.51
N THR A 142 -8.86 4.35 -10.66
CA THR A 142 -8.21 4.05 -11.96
C THR A 142 -8.06 5.25 -12.89
N ALA A 143 -8.92 6.27 -12.79
CA ALA A 143 -8.99 7.32 -13.81
C ALA A 143 -8.71 8.73 -13.28
N VAL A 144 -9.19 9.05 -12.07
CA VAL A 144 -9.10 10.42 -11.53
C VAL A 144 -7.89 10.53 -10.61
N PRO A 145 -6.91 11.40 -10.91
CA PRO A 145 -5.87 11.74 -9.95
C PRO A 145 -6.50 12.33 -8.67
N PRO A 146 -6.11 11.86 -7.48
CA PRO A 146 -6.62 12.44 -6.23
C PRO A 146 -6.28 13.94 -6.17
N THR A 147 -7.24 14.76 -5.76
CA THR A 147 -7.06 16.21 -5.62
C THR A 147 -6.09 16.58 -4.50
N ASP A 148 -5.96 15.70 -3.50
CA ASP A 148 -4.96 15.77 -2.45
C ASP A 148 -4.50 14.35 -2.08
N VAL A 149 -3.19 14.13 -2.04
CA VAL A 149 -2.59 12.88 -1.54
C VAL A 149 -2.08 13.02 -0.11
N GLY A 150 -2.16 14.21 0.47
CA GLY A 150 -1.47 14.59 1.70
C GLY A 150 -0.04 15.06 1.45
N GLN A 151 0.68 15.36 2.53
CA GLN A 151 2.10 15.69 2.49
C GLN A 151 2.93 14.44 2.74
N PHE A 152 4.08 14.36 2.08
CA PHE A 152 5.02 13.25 2.24
C PHE A 152 6.44 13.77 2.45
N GLU A 153 7.18 13.10 3.32
CA GLU A 153 8.62 13.25 3.46
C GLU A 153 9.34 12.07 2.82
N CYS A 154 10.54 12.31 2.30
CA CYS A 154 11.41 11.22 1.85
C CYS A 154 11.98 10.47 3.06
N ALA A 155 11.51 9.24 3.26
CA ALA A 155 12.04 8.33 4.27
C ALA A 155 13.29 7.57 3.80
N GLY A 156 13.70 7.79 2.54
CA GLY A 156 14.93 7.24 1.97
C GLY A 156 14.76 5.81 1.48
N LYS A 157 15.86 5.04 1.52
CA LYS A 157 15.85 3.63 1.12
C LYS A 157 15.42 2.76 2.29
N ALA A 158 14.56 1.77 2.03
CA ALA A 158 14.10 0.82 3.03
C ALA A 158 13.98 -0.59 2.45
N THR A 159 14.16 -1.60 3.30
CA THR A 159 14.02 -3.01 2.91
C THR A 159 12.70 -3.56 3.41
N VAL A 160 11.90 -4.14 2.51
CA VAL A 160 10.68 -4.90 2.83
C VAL A 160 10.82 -6.28 2.23
N ASP A 161 10.63 -7.32 3.06
CA ASP A 161 10.70 -8.73 2.64
C ASP A 161 11.99 -9.09 1.87
N GLY A 162 13.11 -8.43 2.20
CA GLY A 162 14.43 -8.67 1.61
C GLY A 162 14.74 -7.91 0.31
N LYS A 163 13.82 -7.07 -0.17
CA LYS A 163 14.02 -6.20 -1.35
C LYS A 163 14.09 -4.73 -0.93
N GLU A 164 14.99 -3.98 -1.54
CA GLU A 164 15.15 -2.53 -1.34
C GLU A 164 14.13 -1.73 -2.15
N TYR A 165 13.57 -0.68 -1.54
CA TYR A 165 12.59 0.24 -2.11
C TYR A 165 12.95 1.68 -1.77
N VAL A 166 12.35 2.64 -2.49
CA VAL A 166 12.30 4.04 -2.07
C VAL A 166 11.04 4.25 -1.24
N ALA A 167 11.20 4.76 -0.02
CA ALA A 167 10.14 4.96 0.94
C ALA A 167 9.76 6.44 1.09
N TYR A 168 8.45 6.70 1.10
CA TYR A 168 7.86 8.01 1.36
C TYR A 168 6.87 7.88 2.52
N ARG A 169 6.98 8.74 3.53
CA ARG A 169 6.14 8.69 4.72
C ARG A 169 5.17 9.87 4.77
N SER A 170 3.92 9.63 5.16
CA SER A 170 2.94 10.69 5.33
C SER A 170 3.32 11.60 6.50
N VAL A 171 3.22 12.90 6.24
CA VAL A 171 3.39 13.94 7.26
C VAL A 171 2.01 14.26 7.83
N GLU A 172 1.77 13.80 9.05
CA GLU A 172 0.52 14.07 9.77
C GLU A 172 0.58 15.44 10.45
N LYS A 173 -0.52 16.20 10.43
CA LYS A 173 -0.56 17.45 11.21
C LYS A 173 -0.62 17.09 12.71
N PRO A 174 0.06 17.86 13.59
CA PRO A 174 -0.03 17.64 15.03
C PRO A 174 -1.47 17.60 15.50
N GLY A 175 -1.85 16.53 16.22
CA GLY A 175 -3.22 16.32 16.71
C GLY A 175 -4.22 15.79 15.67
N SER A 176 -3.80 15.52 14.43
CA SER A 176 -4.65 14.91 13.40
C SER A 176 -4.16 13.54 12.91
N SER A 177 -3.08 13.00 13.49
CA SER A 177 -2.57 11.69 13.12
C SER A 177 -3.66 10.63 13.33
N PRO A 178 -3.90 9.75 12.34
CA PRO A 178 -4.67 8.55 12.58
C PRO A 178 -4.08 7.79 13.77
N LEU A 179 -4.96 7.21 14.59
CA LEU A 179 -4.54 6.45 15.76
C LEU A 179 -4.68 4.96 15.48
N GLY A 180 -3.64 4.20 15.83
CA GLY A 180 -3.68 2.75 15.90
C GLY A 180 -4.34 2.25 17.19
N PRO A 181 -4.38 0.93 17.39
CA PRO A 181 -4.84 0.31 18.63
C PRO A 181 -4.12 0.92 19.86
N GLY A 182 -4.88 1.32 20.87
CA GLY A 182 -4.33 1.93 22.09
C GLY A 182 -4.05 3.43 21.99
N GLY A 183 -4.43 4.09 20.88
CA GLY A 183 -4.35 5.55 20.74
C GLY A 183 -2.96 6.06 20.31
N THR A 184 -2.14 5.19 19.74
CA THR A 184 -0.79 5.53 19.25
C THR A 184 -0.86 6.17 17.86
N PRO A 185 -0.13 7.27 17.59
CA PRO A 185 -0.04 7.81 16.24
C PRO A 185 0.54 6.80 15.26
N VAL A 186 -0.08 6.68 14.09
CA VAL A 186 0.42 5.86 12.98
C VAL A 186 0.66 6.71 11.74
N HIS A 187 1.58 6.26 10.90
CA HIS A 187 1.94 6.90 9.65
C HIS A 187 1.75 5.93 8.49
N ARG A 188 1.37 6.47 7.34
CA ARG A 188 1.38 5.75 6.08
C ARG A 188 2.77 5.84 5.47
N THR A 189 3.35 4.71 5.12
CA THR A 189 4.59 4.64 4.32
C THR A 189 4.31 3.96 3.00
N LEU A 190 4.55 4.67 1.90
CA LEU A 190 4.52 4.14 0.54
C LEU A 190 5.93 3.67 0.16
N TYR A 191 6.04 2.44 -0.30
CA TYR A 191 7.27 1.88 -0.84
C TYR A 191 7.12 1.75 -2.35
N VAL A 192 8.05 2.34 -3.10
CA VAL A 192 8.08 2.35 -4.56
C VAL A 192 9.27 1.52 -5.02
N ASP A 193 9.03 0.65 -6.00
CA ASP A 193 10.10 -0.12 -6.65
C ASP A 193 10.96 0.82 -7.49
N PRO A 194 12.27 0.97 -7.20
CA PRO A 194 13.13 1.88 -7.93
C PRO A 194 13.32 1.49 -9.40
N ALA A 195 13.16 0.20 -9.76
CA ALA A 195 13.33 -0.26 -11.13
C ALA A 195 12.12 0.10 -12.01
N THR A 196 10.92 0.01 -11.45
CA THR A 196 9.67 0.22 -12.21
C THR A 196 9.02 1.57 -11.93
N GLY A 197 9.35 2.24 -10.82
CA GLY A 197 8.67 3.45 -10.35
C GLY A 197 7.21 3.21 -9.94
N LEU A 198 6.80 1.95 -9.75
CA LEU A 198 5.44 1.58 -9.34
C LEU A 198 5.38 1.36 -7.82
N PRO A 199 4.24 1.67 -7.18
CA PRO A 199 3.97 1.24 -5.81
C PRO A 199 4.21 -0.26 -5.64
N ALA A 200 4.92 -0.65 -4.58
CA ALA A 200 5.13 -2.03 -4.20
C ALA A 200 4.41 -2.36 -2.90
N TYR A 201 4.47 -1.44 -1.93
CA TYR A 201 3.74 -1.58 -0.67
C TYR A 201 3.15 -0.26 -0.18
N ASN A 202 2.05 -0.35 0.55
CA ASN A 202 1.47 0.71 1.34
C ASN A 202 1.24 0.18 2.77
N ILE A 203 2.01 0.69 3.72
CA ILE A 203 2.02 0.19 5.10
C ILE A 203 1.57 1.30 6.03
N VAL A 204 0.64 1.02 6.93
CA VAL A 204 0.27 1.92 8.01
C VAL A 204 0.68 1.29 9.34
N ALA A 205 1.58 1.95 10.07
CA ALA A 205 2.15 1.46 11.31
C ALA A 205 2.62 2.62 12.20
N GLU A 206 2.90 2.31 13.46
CA GLU A 206 3.60 3.21 14.37
C GLU A 206 5.04 3.47 13.89
N GLU A 207 5.59 4.63 14.24
CA GLU A 207 7.00 4.95 14.00
C GLU A 207 7.91 4.28 15.05
N LYS A 208 7.94 2.95 15.02
CA LYS A 208 8.78 2.12 15.89
C LYS A 208 9.34 0.95 15.10
N ASP A 209 10.62 0.65 15.33
CA ASP A 209 11.26 -0.52 14.71
C ASP A 209 10.52 -1.81 15.05
N GLY A 210 10.22 -2.59 14.01
CA GLY A 210 9.46 -3.82 14.14
C GLY A 210 8.00 -3.64 14.57
N ALA A 211 7.43 -2.45 14.48
CA ALA A 211 6.00 -2.22 14.70
C ALA A 211 5.17 -3.16 13.82
N THR A 212 4.13 -3.75 14.41
CA THR A 212 3.16 -4.54 13.64
C THR A 212 2.27 -3.56 12.87
N PRO A 213 2.19 -3.67 11.53
CA PRO A 213 1.31 -2.80 10.76
C PRO A 213 -0.15 -3.01 11.13
N ILE A 214 -0.91 -1.92 11.20
CA ILE A 214 -2.38 -1.98 11.27
C ILE A 214 -2.97 -2.22 9.87
N PHE A 215 -2.19 -1.89 8.84
CA PHE A 215 -2.47 -2.21 7.44
C PHE A 215 -1.16 -2.49 6.70
N LYS A 216 -1.10 -3.57 5.92
CA LYS A 216 -0.04 -3.81 4.93
C LYS A 216 -0.70 -4.19 3.61
N GLY A 217 -0.66 -3.30 2.63
CA GLY A 217 -1.07 -3.54 1.24
C GLY A 217 0.15 -3.82 0.36
N ALA A 218 0.13 -4.92 -0.38
CA ALA A 218 1.14 -5.29 -1.38
C ALA A 218 0.55 -5.16 -2.78
N TYR A 219 1.24 -4.43 -3.67
CA TYR A 219 0.81 -4.20 -5.05
C TYR A 219 1.53 -5.16 -6.00
N SER A 220 0.80 -5.59 -7.04
CA SER A 220 1.32 -6.34 -8.17
C SER A 220 0.63 -5.92 -9.46
N TYR A 221 1.28 -6.17 -10.59
CA TYR A 221 0.89 -5.68 -11.91
C TYR A 221 0.84 -6.83 -12.93
N PRO A 222 -0.13 -7.76 -12.79
CA PRO A 222 -0.28 -8.90 -13.69
C PRO A 222 -0.74 -8.46 -15.09
N ASP A 223 -0.29 -9.18 -16.13
CA ASP A 223 -0.74 -9.03 -17.51
C ASP A 223 -1.89 -9.99 -17.87
N ASP A 224 -2.14 -11.00 -17.04
CA ASP A 224 -3.08 -12.10 -17.25
C ASP A 224 -4.36 -12.00 -16.39
N LEU A 225 -4.58 -10.84 -15.74
CA LEU A 225 -5.74 -10.66 -14.87
C LEU A 225 -7.05 -10.66 -15.67
N VAL A 226 -7.97 -11.54 -15.27
CA VAL A 226 -9.33 -11.63 -15.82
C VAL A 226 -10.37 -11.40 -14.72
N ILE A 227 -11.34 -10.52 -15.01
CA ILE A 227 -12.49 -10.20 -14.16
C ILE A 227 -13.74 -10.32 -15.02
N GLU A 228 -14.64 -11.25 -14.71
CA GLU A 228 -15.85 -11.54 -15.50
C GLU A 228 -17.12 -11.17 -14.75
N GLY A 229 -18.13 -10.73 -15.48
CA GLY A 229 -19.46 -10.48 -14.91
C GLY A 229 -20.32 -11.74 -14.88
N HIS A 230 -21.46 -11.67 -14.20
CA HIS A 230 -22.39 -12.78 -14.05
C HIS A 230 -23.77 -12.40 -14.62
N PRO A 231 -23.91 -12.29 -15.95
CA PRO A 231 -25.07 -11.65 -16.56
C PRO A 231 -26.41 -12.33 -16.24
N ASP A 232 -26.39 -13.63 -15.97
CA ASP A 232 -27.55 -14.46 -15.65
C ASP A 232 -27.89 -14.51 -14.14
N ALA A 233 -27.10 -13.82 -13.30
CA ALA A 233 -27.37 -13.73 -11.87
C ALA A 233 -28.69 -12.99 -11.61
N PRO A 234 -29.55 -13.47 -10.68
CA PRO A 234 -30.75 -12.75 -10.29
C PRO A 234 -30.39 -11.44 -9.59
N LEU A 235 -31.28 -10.45 -9.67
CA LEU A 235 -31.14 -9.23 -8.88
C LEU A 235 -31.21 -9.55 -7.38
N ALA A 236 -30.24 -9.04 -6.62
CA ALA A 236 -30.18 -9.16 -5.18
C ALA A 236 -31.47 -8.62 -4.56
N LYS A 237 -32.05 -9.42 -3.65
CA LYS A 237 -33.23 -9.02 -2.90
C LYS A 237 -32.82 -8.01 -1.82
N ILE A 238 -33.63 -6.97 -1.62
CA ILE A 238 -33.49 -6.08 -0.48
C ILE A 238 -33.62 -6.94 0.78
N ARG A 239 -32.56 -6.96 1.60
CA ARG A 239 -32.55 -7.59 2.92
C ARG A 239 -32.75 -6.53 3.99
#